data_AF-X1NDS1-F1
#
_entry.id   AF-X1NDS1-F1
#
_cell.length_a   1.000
_cell.length_b   1.000
_cell.length_c   1.000
_cell.angle_alpha   90.00
_cell.angle_beta   90.00
_cell.angle_gamma   90.00
#
_symmetry.space_group_name_H-M   'P 1'
#
loop_
_entity.id
_entity.type
_entity.pdbx_description
1 polymer ?
#
loop_
_entity_poly.entity_id
_entity_poly.type
_entity_poly.pdbx_seq_one_letter_code
_entity_poly.pdbx_strand_id
1 'polypeptide(L)'
;MGVETLVLADSCYGACDLADVKAKQLGCDVLVHYGHADMGVSACLPTLYIEARMSVDPRGVVERVLPELKFKRVGLLTTVQHIAHLKNVAKLLRSSGIKPFIGRPGPRAKYPGQLLGCDFGCARSVAARVDGFLYIGTGEFHPLGAALATGKQVLAVNPISEGFKMLSPDIDAFLRARKAMIARATAGERFGIIVSTKPGQVRFKLAEKIFKDLKRAGKVAH
;
A
#
# COMPACT_ATOMS: atom_id res chain seq x y z
N MET A 1 -5.11 -39.74 -1.97
CA MET A 1 -6.23 -38.78 -1.95
C MET A 1 -5.85 -37.64 -2.88
N GLY A 2 -6.72 -37.28 -3.83
CA GLY A 2 -6.51 -36.15 -4.74
C GLY A 2 -7.24 -34.89 -4.25
N VAL A 3 -6.84 -33.73 -4.75
CA VAL A 3 -7.55 -32.45 -4.56
C VAL A 3 -7.95 -31.96 -5.94
N GLU A 4 -9.23 -31.68 -6.14
CA GLU A 4 -9.73 -31.02 -7.34
C GLU A 4 -9.49 -29.50 -7.24
N THR A 5 -9.09 -28.88 -8.35
CA THR A 5 -8.67 -27.48 -8.35
C THR A 5 -9.48 -26.66 -9.37
N LEU A 6 -10.02 -25.54 -8.92
CA LEU A 6 -10.65 -24.53 -9.78
C LEU A 6 -9.81 -23.25 -9.78
N VAL A 7 -9.60 -22.66 -10.95
CA VAL A 7 -8.89 -21.39 -11.10
C VAL A 7 -9.90 -20.28 -11.37
N LEU A 8 -9.97 -19.30 -10.48
CA LEU A 8 -10.77 -18.10 -10.69
C LEU A 8 -9.98 -17.11 -11.57
N ALA A 9 -10.43 -16.90 -12.80
CA ALA A 9 -9.75 -16.07 -13.80
C ALA A 9 -10.15 -14.59 -13.79
N ASP A 10 -10.96 -14.15 -12.83
CA ASP A 10 -11.28 -12.72 -12.67
C ASP A 10 -10.02 -11.93 -12.28
N SER A 11 -10.06 -10.62 -12.52
CA SER A 11 -8.99 -9.75 -12.03
C SER A 11 -8.92 -9.76 -10.50
N CYS A 12 -7.72 -9.92 -9.95
CA CYS A 12 -7.44 -9.84 -8.52
C CYS A 12 -6.24 -8.91 -8.28
N TYR A 13 -6.53 -7.69 -7.82
CA TYR A 13 -5.51 -6.66 -7.59
C TYR A 13 -4.99 -6.61 -6.14
N GLY A 14 -5.56 -7.40 -5.23
CA GLY A 14 -5.23 -7.31 -3.80
C GLY A 14 -5.99 -8.29 -2.93
N ALA A 15 -5.54 -8.48 -1.69
CA ALA A 15 -6.29 -9.18 -0.65
C ALA A 15 -7.61 -8.47 -0.27
N CYS A 16 -7.85 -7.25 -0.78
CA CYS A 16 -9.10 -6.52 -0.58
C CYS A 16 -10.23 -7.02 -1.49
N ASP A 17 -9.92 -7.94 -2.39
CA ASP A 17 -10.80 -8.51 -3.40
C ASP A 17 -10.87 -10.02 -3.23
N LEU A 18 -11.17 -10.45 -2.01
CA LEU A 18 -11.25 -11.86 -1.69
C LEU A 18 -12.44 -12.51 -2.42
N ALA A 19 -12.18 -13.59 -3.14
CA ALA A 19 -13.17 -14.30 -3.96
C ALA A 19 -13.77 -15.53 -3.25
N ASP A 20 -13.76 -15.54 -1.92
CA ASP A 20 -14.19 -16.64 -1.06
C ASP A 20 -15.68 -16.96 -1.23
N VAL A 21 -16.54 -15.94 -1.37
CA VAL A 21 -17.97 -16.12 -1.64
C VAL A 21 -18.19 -16.83 -2.98
N LYS A 22 -17.45 -16.44 -4.02
CA LYS A 22 -17.54 -17.06 -5.35
C LYS A 22 -17.02 -18.49 -5.33
N ALA A 23 -15.89 -18.74 -4.66
CA ALA A 23 -15.35 -20.08 -4.49
C ALA A 23 -16.35 -21.00 -3.76
N LYS A 24 -17.01 -20.50 -2.70
CA LYS A 24 -18.04 -21.25 -1.98
C LYS A 24 -19.24 -21.60 -2.86
N GLN A 25 -19.68 -20.66 -3.70
CA GLN A 25 -20.78 -20.90 -4.65
C GLN A 25 -20.45 -21.97 -5.70
N LEU A 26 -19.16 -22.15 -6.01
CA LEU A 26 -18.68 -23.19 -6.93
C LEU A 26 -18.42 -24.54 -6.23
N GLY A 27 -18.71 -24.66 -4.93
CA GLY A 27 -18.54 -25.90 -4.18
C GLY A 27 -17.12 -26.11 -3.62
N CYS A 28 -16.26 -25.08 -3.59
CA CYS A 28 -14.94 -25.21 -2.99
C CYS A 28 -14.98 -25.19 -1.45
N ASP A 29 -14.14 -26.01 -0.82
CA ASP A 29 -13.99 -26.07 0.63
C ASP A 29 -12.93 -25.08 1.19
N VAL A 30 -11.96 -24.69 0.34
CA VAL A 30 -10.81 -23.85 0.70
C VAL A 30 -10.51 -22.87 -0.43
N LEU A 31 -10.06 -21.67 -0.08
CA LEU A 31 -9.53 -20.69 -1.03
C LEU A 31 -8.00 -20.57 -0.88
N VAL A 32 -7.28 -20.58 -2.00
CA VAL A 32 -5.85 -20.22 -2.05
C VAL A 32 -5.72 -18.84 -2.70
N HIS A 33 -5.29 -17.84 -1.92
CA HIS A 33 -5.13 -16.46 -2.38
C HIS A 33 -3.66 -16.13 -2.61
N TYR A 34 -3.25 -16.05 -3.88
CA TYR A 34 -1.86 -15.85 -4.25
C TYR A 34 -1.46 -14.37 -4.35
N GLY A 35 -0.19 -14.06 -4.13
CA GLY A 35 0.42 -12.76 -4.36
C GLY A 35 0.36 -11.78 -3.19
N HIS A 36 -0.54 -11.98 -2.24
CA HIS A 36 -0.86 -10.98 -1.22
C HIS A 36 -0.76 -11.55 0.20
N ALA A 37 -0.41 -10.68 1.15
CA ALA A 37 -0.59 -10.97 2.56
C ALA A 37 -2.07 -10.79 2.96
N ASP A 38 -2.51 -11.59 3.92
CA ASP A 38 -3.77 -11.37 4.62
C ASP A 38 -3.86 -9.94 5.16
N MET A 39 -4.99 -9.28 4.90
CA MET A 39 -5.27 -7.91 5.33
C MET A 39 -6.42 -7.80 6.34
N GLY A 40 -6.84 -8.93 6.92
CA GLY A 40 -7.89 -9.01 7.93
C GLY A 40 -9.30 -8.85 7.36
N VAL A 41 -9.50 -9.22 6.09
CA VAL A 41 -10.84 -9.26 5.48
C VAL A 41 -11.55 -10.53 5.98
N SER A 42 -12.79 -10.38 6.45
CA SER A 42 -13.61 -11.52 6.86
C SER A 42 -13.83 -12.48 5.69
N ALA A 43 -13.50 -13.75 5.89
CA ALA A 43 -13.67 -14.81 4.90
C ALA A 43 -14.75 -15.80 5.36
N CYS A 44 -15.55 -16.29 4.42
CA CYS A 44 -16.56 -17.33 4.63
C CYS A 44 -16.05 -18.75 4.33
N LEU A 45 -14.82 -18.86 3.80
CA LEU A 45 -14.06 -20.11 3.63
C LEU A 45 -12.70 -20.01 4.33
N PRO A 46 -12.16 -21.13 4.84
CA PRO A 46 -10.75 -21.22 5.17
C PRO A 46 -9.90 -20.73 3.98
N THR A 47 -9.04 -19.74 4.22
CA THR A 47 -8.26 -19.09 3.17
C THR A 47 -6.77 -19.19 3.47
N LEU A 48 -6.03 -19.79 2.55
CA LEU A 48 -4.57 -19.85 2.57
C LEU A 48 -3.99 -18.72 1.73
N TYR A 49 -3.29 -17.79 2.36
CA TYR A 49 -2.57 -16.72 1.67
C TYR A 49 -1.16 -17.18 1.29
N ILE A 50 -0.86 -17.18 -0.01
CA ILE A 50 0.48 -17.46 -0.53
C ILE A 50 1.12 -16.14 -0.97
N GLU A 51 2.04 -15.65 -0.15
CA GLU A 51 2.75 -14.39 -0.41
C GLU A 51 3.81 -14.60 -1.50
N ALA A 52 3.70 -13.88 -2.63
CA ALA A 52 4.68 -13.93 -3.72
C ALA A 52 5.97 -13.16 -3.34
N ARG A 53 6.72 -13.69 -2.38
CA ARG A 53 7.97 -13.09 -1.91
C ARG A 53 9.05 -13.21 -2.99
N MET A 54 9.79 -12.12 -3.19
CA MET A 54 10.92 -12.05 -4.08
C MET A 54 12.18 -12.56 -3.39
N SER A 55 12.91 -13.45 -4.07
CA SER A 55 14.21 -13.95 -3.62
C SER A 55 15.34 -12.95 -3.83
N VAL A 56 15.21 -12.04 -4.80
CA VAL A 56 16.23 -11.04 -5.15
C VAL A 56 16.57 -10.17 -3.94
N ASP A 57 17.85 -10.16 -3.59
CA ASP A 57 18.38 -9.44 -2.42
C ASP A 57 18.58 -7.94 -2.73
N PRO A 58 17.90 -7.03 -2.01
CA PRO A 58 18.04 -5.61 -2.25
C PRO A 58 19.35 -5.01 -1.73
N ARG A 59 20.15 -5.73 -0.92
CA ARG A 59 21.33 -5.15 -0.25
C ARG A 59 22.35 -4.56 -1.22
N GLY A 60 22.64 -5.23 -2.34
CA GLY A 60 23.63 -4.74 -3.30
C GLY A 60 23.24 -3.40 -3.94
N VAL A 61 21.94 -3.19 -4.25
CA VAL A 61 21.47 -1.88 -4.73
C VAL A 61 21.39 -0.87 -3.59
N VAL A 62 21.02 -1.26 -2.37
CA VAL A 62 21.03 -0.37 -1.21
C VAL A 62 22.44 0.15 -0.91
N GLU A 63 23.46 -0.70 -0.95
CA GLU A 63 24.87 -0.33 -0.76
C GLU A 63 25.33 0.75 -1.75
N ARG A 64 25.01 0.58 -3.03
CA ARG A 64 25.35 1.54 -4.08
C ARG A 64 24.72 2.91 -3.89
N VAL A 65 23.56 3.00 -3.23
CA VAL A 65 22.84 4.27 -3.00
C VAL A 65 23.11 4.89 -1.63
N LEU A 66 23.88 4.23 -0.76
CA LEU A 66 24.26 4.81 0.53
C LEU A 66 24.90 6.19 0.40
N PRO A 67 25.79 6.47 -0.57
CA PRO A 67 26.37 7.81 -0.73
C PRO A 67 25.34 8.90 -1.06
N GLU A 68 24.24 8.52 -1.74
CA GLU A 68 23.13 9.43 -2.08
C GLU A 68 22.16 9.63 -0.91
N LEU A 69 22.18 8.73 0.08
CA LEU A 69 21.27 8.74 1.22
C LEU A 69 21.76 9.70 2.30
N LYS A 70 21.37 10.98 2.19
CA LYS A 70 21.75 12.05 3.13
C LYS A 70 21.06 11.99 4.51
N PHE A 71 20.33 10.91 4.80
CA PHE A 71 19.52 10.76 6.03
C PHE A 71 20.31 10.02 7.12
N LYS A 72 20.31 10.53 8.35
CA LYS A 72 20.91 9.83 9.51
C LYS A 72 19.91 8.88 10.17
N ARG A 73 18.62 9.19 10.09
CA ARG A 73 17.50 8.39 10.62
C ARG A 73 16.56 8.06 9.46
N VAL A 74 16.46 6.78 9.12
CA VAL A 74 15.76 6.34 7.91
C VAL A 74 14.60 5.43 8.25
N GLY A 75 13.39 5.77 7.80
CA GLY A 75 12.26 4.86 7.85
C GLY A 75 12.33 3.85 6.70
N LEU A 76 12.21 2.56 7.00
CA LEU A 76 12.24 1.48 6.03
C LEU A 76 10.83 1.07 5.62
N LEU A 77 10.57 1.08 4.32
CA LEU A 77 9.27 0.78 3.71
C LEU A 77 9.42 -0.24 2.59
N THR A 78 8.43 -1.10 2.41
CA THR A 78 8.40 -2.06 1.29
C THR A 78 6.99 -2.62 1.06
N THR A 79 6.80 -3.47 0.06
CA THR A 79 5.59 -4.28 -0.13
C THR A 79 5.80 -5.69 0.44
N VAL A 80 4.75 -6.52 0.44
CA VAL A 80 4.85 -7.93 0.89
C VAL A 80 5.96 -8.70 0.16
N GLN A 81 6.24 -8.34 -1.10
CA GLN A 81 7.20 -9.03 -1.95
C GLN A 81 8.62 -8.97 -1.41
N HIS A 82 9.06 -7.86 -0.79
CA HIS A 82 10.42 -7.74 -0.24
C HIS A 82 10.45 -7.66 1.28
N ILE A 83 9.34 -7.94 1.96
CA ILE A 83 9.20 -7.77 3.42
C ILE A 83 10.24 -8.56 4.24
N ALA A 84 10.65 -9.73 3.74
CA ALA A 84 11.64 -10.59 4.39
C ALA A 84 13.03 -9.94 4.46
N HIS A 85 13.35 -9.05 3.51
CA HIS A 85 14.66 -8.41 3.39
C HIS A 85 14.83 -7.20 4.31
N LEU A 86 13.73 -6.65 4.85
CA LEU A 86 13.73 -5.38 5.58
C LEU A 86 14.65 -5.41 6.81
N LYS A 87 14.71 -6.55 7.51
CA LYS A 87 15.61 -6.74 8.67
C LYS A 87 17.09 -6.72 8.26
N ASN A 88 17.42 -7.30 7.12
CA ASN A 88 18.80 -7.36 6.63
C ASN A 88 19.26 -6.00 6.11
N VAL A 89 18.38 -5.27 5.41
CA VAL A 89 18.64 -3.87 5.03
C VAL A 89 18.82 -2.99 6.27
N ALA A 90 18.02 -3.18 7.32
CA ALA A 90 18.23 -2.47 8.58
C ALA A 90 19.60 -2.75 9.21
N LYS A 91 20.11 -3.98 9.13
CA LYS A 91 21.47 -4.30 9.61
C LYS A 91 22.54 -3.58 8.78
N LEU A 92 22.40 -3.61 7.46
CA LEU A 92 23.28 -2.91 6.53
C LEU A 92 23.34 -1.40 6.82
N LEU A 93 22.19 -0.75 6.98
CA LEU A 93 22.16 0.68 7.32
C LEU A 93 22.87 0.98 8.64
N ARG A 94 22.70 0.12 9.66
CA ARG A 94 23.39 0.27 10.96
C ARG A 94 24.90 0.17 10.82
N SER A 95 25.43 -0.78 10.06
CA SER A 95 26.87 -0.90 9.82
C SER A 95 27.45 0.30 9.08
N SER A 96 26.62 1.02 8.31
CA SER A 96 26.99 2.25 7.60
C SER A 96 26.72 3.53 8.41
N GLY A 97 26.44 3.42 9.72
CA GLY A 97 26.23 4.57 10.61
C GLY A 97 24.85 5.25 10.48
N ILE A 98 23.91 4.64 9.76
CA ILE A 98 22.54 5.14 9.58
C ILE A 98 21.60 4.40 10.54
N LYS A 99 20.73 5.14 11.24
CA LYS A 99 19.76 4.57 12.19
C LYS A 99 18.44 4.19 11.48
N PRO A 100 18.14 2.90 11.27
CA PRO A 100 16.90 2.48 10.63
C PRO A 100 15.72 2.47 11.61
N PHE A 101 14.52 2.72 11.09
CA PHE A 101 13.25 2.60 11.78
C PHE A 101 12.29 1.76 10.94
N ILE A 102 11.68 0.74 11.53
CA ILE A 102 10.61 -0.02 10.90
C ILE A 102 9.33 0.31 11.66
N GLY A 103 8.38 0.95 10.97
CA GLY A 103 7.12 1.35 11.57
C GLY A 103 6.18 0.17 11.80
N ARG A 104 5.33 0.27 12.83
CA ARG A 104 4.27 -0.72 13.10
C ARG A 104 3.32 -0.82 11.90
N PRO A 105 2.73 -1.99 11.61
CA PRO A 105 1.76 -2.10 10.52
C PRO A 105 0.61 -1.10 10.69
N GLY A 106 0.06 -0.63 9.58
CA GLY A 106 -1.22 0.06 9.58
C GLY A 106 -2.38 -0.91 9.81
N PRO A 107 -3.63 -0.43 9.87
CA PRO A 107 -4.80 -1.27 10.16
C PRO A 107 -5.06 -2.38 9.14
N ARG A 108 -4.51 -2.29 7.93
CA ARG A 108 -4.72 -3.27 6.84
C ARG A 108 -3.46 -4.03 6.46
N ALA A 109 -2.28 -3.51 6.79
CA ALA A 109 -1.02 -4.19 6.50
C ALA A 109 -0.76 -5.28 7.54
N LYS A 110 -0.20 -6.42 7.10
CA LYS A 110 0.13 -7.54 7.98
C LYS A 110 1.43 -7.32 8.75
N TYR A 111 2.43 -6.72 8.09
CA TYR A 111 3.79 -6.68 8.61
C TYR A 111 4.29 -5.26 8.91
N PRO A 112 5.17 -5.08 9.91
CA PRO A 112 5.90 -3.84 10.11
C PRO A 112 6.68 -3.40 8.86
N GLY A 113 6.62 -2.11 8.52
CA GLY A 113 7.24 -1.54 7.32
C GLY A 113 6.57 -1.88 6.00
N GLN A 114 5.49 -2.69 6.00
CA GLN A 114 4.71 -2.99 4.80
C GLN A 114 3.78 -1.81 4.46
N LEU A 115 3.91 -1.29 3.24
CA LEU A 115 2.95 -0.40 2.61
C LEU A 115 1.90 -1.20 1.85
N LEU A 116 0.69 -0.65 1.82
CA LEU A 116 -0.33 -0.97 0.83
C LEU A 116 -0.68 0.31 0.09
N GLY A 117 -1.24 0.19 -1.11
CA GLY A 117 -1.70 1.36 -1.86
C GLY A 117 -2.77 2.20 -1.14
N CYS A 118 -3.49 1.59 -0.19
CA CYS A 118 -4.51 2.24 0.63
C CYS A 118 -4.11 2.41 2.10
N ASP A 119 -2.91 1.98 2.51
CA ASP A 119 -2.47 2.01 3.91
C ASP A 119 -1.00 2.39 4.03
N PHE A 120 -0.77 3.59 4.56
CA PHE A 120 0.54 4.18 4.82
C PHE A 120 0.83 4.28 6.34
N GLY A 121 0.12 3.51 7.17
CA GLY A 121 0.20 3.56 8.63
C GLY A 121 1.60 3.31 9.17
N CYS A 122 2.37 2.41 8.55
CA CYS A 122 3.74 2.15 8.96
C CYS A 122 4.65 3.36 8.77
N ALA A 123 4.55 4.06 7.64
CA ALA A 123 5.30 5.29 7.40
C ALA A 123 4.92 6.38 8.41
N ARG A 124 3.61 6.61 8.61
CA ARG A 124 3.11 7.61 9.57
C ARG A 124 3.59 7.34 11.01
N SER A 125 3.66 6.07 11.41
CA SER A 125 4.04 5.69 12.77
C SER A 125 5.46 6.09 13.18
N VAL A 126 6.35 6.35 12.22
CA VAL A 126 7.74 6.72 12.46
C VAL A 126 8.12 8.08 11.87
N ALA A 127 7.21 8.75 11.15
CA ALA A 127 7.49 9.97 10.40
C ALA A 127 8.13 11.09 11.24
N ALA A 128 7.71 11.23 12.51
CA ALA A 128 8.27 12.24 13.42
C ALA A 128 9.71 11.93 13.90
N ARG A 129 10.20 10.70 13.69
CA ARG A 129 11.49 10.21 14.20
C ARG A 129 12.54 10.05 13.11
N VAL A 130 12.17 10.22 11.85
CA VAL A 130 13.02 9.97 10.68
C VAL A 130 13.24 11.24 9.87
N ASP A 131 14.38 11.31 9.21
CA ASP A 131 14.74 12.42 8.33
C ASP A 131 14.07 12.22 6.96
N GLY A 132 13.98 10.96 6.52
CA GLY A 132 13.30 10.52 5.30
C GLY A 132 13.11 9.01 5.29
N PHE A 133 12.68 8.47 4.16
CA PHE A 133 12.41 7.05 4.01
C PHE A 133 13.25 6.41 2.90
N LEU A 134 13.53 5.12 3.06
CA LEU A 134 14.03 4.22 2.02
C LEU A 134 12.93 3.20 1.71
N TYR A 135 12.43 3.23 0.48
CA TYR A 135 11.46 2.26 -0.03
C TYR A 135 12.17 1.22 -0.90
N ILE A 136 11.87 -0.06 -0.66
CA ILE A 136 12.39 -1.19 -1.45
C ILE A 136 11.24 -1.81 -2.21
N GLY A 137 11.30 -1.78 -3.53
CA GLY A 137 10.33 -2.45 -4.39
C GLY A 137 10.26 -1.84 -5.78
N THR A 138 9.36 -2.38 -6.58
CA THR A 138 9.07 -1.87 -7.92
C THR A 138 7.98 -0.80 -7.88
N GLY A 139 7.95 0.03 -8.93
CA GLY A 139 6.95 1.09 -9.13
C GLY A 139 7.10 2.29 -8.20
N GLU A 140 6.40 3.37 -8.55
CA GLU A 140 6.50 4.66 -7.84
C GLU A 140 5.26 5.00 -6.99
N PHE A 141 4.16 4.25 -7.14
CA PHE A 141 2.89 4.55 -6.46
C PHE A 141 3.01 4.53 -4.93
N HIS A 142 3.58 3.45 -4.37
CA HIS A 142 3.77 3.31 -2.91
C HIS A 142 4.71 4.38 -2.32
N PRO A 143 5.93 4.59 -2.85
CA PRO A 143 6.82 5.60 -2.27
C PRO A 143 6.30 7.02 -2.47
N LEU A 144 5.63 7.34 -3.59
CA LEU A 144 4.95 8.64 -3.77
C LEU A 144 3.85 8.83 -2.72
N GLY A 145 3.01 7.83 -2.50
CA GLY A 145 1.95 7.88 -1.49
C GLY A 145 2.51 8.04 -0.07
N ALA A 146 3.61 7.36 0.26
CA ALA A 146 4.28 7.52 1.54
C ALA A 146 4.86 8.95 1.71
N ALA A 147 5.45 9.50 0.64
CA ALA A 147 5.98 10.86 0.64
C ALA A 147 4.87 11.89 0.87
N LEU A 148 3.75 11.78 0.16
CA LEU A 148 2.56 12.64 0.34
C LEU A 148 1.93 12.48 1.73
N ALA A 149 1.87 11.25 2.25
CA ALA A 149 1.25 10.96 3.54
C ALA A 149 2.08 11.43 4.75
N THR A 150 3.37 11.70 4.56
CA THR A 150 4.31 12.05 5.64
C THR A 150 4.96 13.42 5.45
N GLY A 151 4.90 14.00 4.24
CA GLY A 151 5.63 15.21 3.88
C GLY A 151 7.16 15.02 3.81
N LYS A 152 7.65 13.78 3.77
CA LYS A 152 9.08 13.45 3.79
C LYS A 152 9.54 12.94 2.43
N GLN A 153 10.83 13.14 2.15
CA GLN A 153 11.48 12.53 1.00
C GLN A 153 11.56 11.01 1.14
N VAL A 154 11.42 10.31 0.01
CA VAL A 154 11.49 8.85 -0.06
C VAL A 154 12.47 8.46 -1.15
N LEU A 155 13.60 7.86 -0.79
CA LEU A 155 14.48 7.21 -1.74
C LEU A 155 13.88 5.85 -2.11
N ALA A 156 13.38 5.71 -3.34
CA ALA A 156 12.90 4.44 -3.86
C ALA A 156 14.03 3.67 -4.52
N VAL A 157 14.18 2.41 -4.17
CA VAL A 157 15.18 1.49 -4.72
C VAL A 157 14.47 0.29 -5.32
N ASN A 158 14.79 -0.02 -6.57
CA ASN A 158 14.25 -1.16 -7.29
C ASN A 158 15.32 -2.28 -7.36
N PRO A 159 15.13 -3.40 -6.63
CA PRO A 159 16.08 -4.51 -6.64
C PRO A 159 16.13 -5.28 -7.98
N ILE A 160 15.14 -5.11 -8.84
CA ILE A 160 15.02 -5.86 -10.10
C ILE A 160 15.74 -5.12 -11.23
N SER A 161 15.46 -3.82 -11.38
CA SER A 161 16.12 -2.98 -12.38
C SER A 161 17.42 -2.37 -11.87
N GLU A 162 17.80 -2.65 -10.63
CA GLU A 162 18.97 -2.10 -9.95
C GLU A 162 19.03 -0.55 -9.91
N GLY A 163 17.89 0.11 -10.09
CA GLY A 163 17.79 1.57 -10.14
C GLY A 163 17.31 2.18 -8.83
N PHE A 164 17.49 3.50 -8.71
CA PHE A 164 16.95 4.27 -7.60
C PHE A 164 16.43 5.64 -8.05
N LYS A 165 15.54 6.22 -7.25
CA LYS A 165 14.97 7.54 -7.49
C LYS A 165 14.65 8.21 -6.17
N MET A 166 15.13 9.44 -5.98
CA MET A 166 14.70 10.27 -4.86
C MET A 166 13.34 10.89 -5.20
N LEU A 167 12.31 10.49 -4.47
CA LEU A 167 10.97 11.06 -4.58
C LEU A 167 10.82 12.15 -3.52
N SER A 168 10.85 13.39 -4.01
CA SER A 168 10.49 14.57 -3.26
C SER A 168 9.18 15.08 -3.86
N PRO A 169 8.01 14.82 -3.24
CA PRO A 169 6.76 15.27 -3.81
C PRO A 169 6.78 16.80 -3.85
N ASP A 170 6.50 17.38 -5.01
CA ASP A 170 6.01 18.77 -5.06
C ASP A 170 4.60 18.74 -4.46
N ILE A 171 4.56 18.82 -3.13
CA ILE A 171 3.33 18.80 -2.35
C ILE A 171 2.42 19.92 -2.84
N ASP A 172 2.98 21.07 -3.22
CA ASP A 172 2.19 22.18 -3.72
C ASP A 172 1.60 21.89 -5.09
N ALA A 173 2.33 21.30 -6.04
CA ALA A 173 1.77 20.88 -7.33
C ALA A 173 0.67 19.84 -7.15
N PHE A 174 0.91 18.83 -6.30
CA PHE A 174 -0.09 17.81 -6.01
C PHE A 174 -1.36 18.44 -5.40
N LEU A 175 -1.21 19.30 -4.38
CA LEU A 175 -2.31 20.01 -3.75
C LEU A 175 -3.00 20.98 -4.72
N ARG A 176 -2.27 21.67 -5.59
CA ARG A 176 -2.84 22.54 -6.64
C ARG A 176 -3.73 21.73 -7.58
N ALA A 177 -3.27 20.59 -8.07
CA ALA A 177 -4.07 19.71 -8.92
C ALA A 177 -5.34 19.21 -8.19
N ARG A 178 -5.23 18.82 -6.92
CA ARG A 178 -6.39 18.44 -6.10
C ARG A 178 -7.36 19.61 -5.89
N LYS A 179 -6.86 20.81 -5.58
CA LYS A 179 -7.67 22.04 -5.42
C LYS A 179 -8.40 22.41 -6.71
N ALA A 180 -7.75 22.29 -7.87
CA ALA A 180 -8.39 22.53 -9.16
C ALA A 180 -9.55 21.56 -9.42
N MET A 181 -9.39 20.27 -9.10
CA MET A 181 -10.48 19.29 -9.21
C MET A 181 -11.62 19.60 -8.23
N ILE A 182 -11.31 19.96 -6.99
CA ILE A 182 -12.31 20.36 -5.99
C ILE A 182 -13.08 21.59 -6.47
N ALA A 183 -12.38 22.62 -6.95
CA ALA A 183 -13.01 23.84 -7.45
C ALA A 183 -13.96 23.56 -8.63
N ARG A 184 -13.55 22.71 -9.58
CA ARG A 184 -14.43 22.25 -10.66
C ARG A 184 -15.63 21.49 -10.13
N ALA A 185 -15.44 20.60 -9.16
CA ALA A 185 -16.52 19.83 -8.54
C ALA A 185 -17.52 20.73 -7.79
N THR A 186 -17.08 21.79 -7.12
CA THR A 186 -17.97 22.73 -6.40
C THR A 186 -19.00 23.39 -7.32
N ALA A 187 -18.65 23.63 -8.59
CA ALA A 187 -19.55 24.16 -9.60
C ALA A 187 -20.55 23.10 -10.14
N GLY A 188 -20.36 21.82 -9.80
CA GLY A 188 -21.27 20.74 -10.19
C GLY A 188 -22.53 20.69 -9.32
N GLU A 189 -23.67 20.36 -9.92
CA GLU A 189 -24.95 20.22 -9.21
C GLU A 189 -25.34 18.78 -8.92
N ARG A 190 -24.79 17.82 -9.68
CA ARG A 190 -25.13 16.40 -9.60
C ARG A 190 -23.88 15.56 -9.36
N PHE A 191 -23.95 14.66 -8.38
CA PHE A 191 -22.84 13.82 -7.96
C PHE A 191 -23.27 12.36 -7.94
N GLY A 192 -22.43 11.49 -8.50
CA GLY A 192 -22.55 10.04 -8.32
C GLY A 192 -21.54 9.54 -7.28
N ILE A 193 -21.98 8.69 -6.36
CA ILE A 193 -21.15 8.10 -5.31
C ILE A 193 -20.83 6.66 -5.69
N ILE A 194 -19.59 6.46 -6.11
CA ILE A 194 -19.12 5.14 -6.53
C ILE A 194 -18.71 4.33 -5.31
N VAL A 195 -19.27 3.12 -5.21
CA VAL A 195 -18.95 2.13 -4.19
C VAL A 195 -18.49 0.83 -4.84
N SER A 196 -17.57 0.13 -4.19
CA SER A 196 -17.13 -1.21 -4.58
C SER A 196 -17.83 -2.24 -3.72
N THR A 197 -18.22 -3.37 -4.32
CA THR A 197 -18.74 -4.55 -3.62
C THR A 197 -17.63 -5.49 -3.14
N LYS A 198 -16.37 -5.22 -3.52
CA LYS A 198 -15.22 -6.05 -3.11
C LYS A 198 -15.02 -5.97 -1.59
N PRO A 199 -14.92 -7.09 -0.86
CA PRO A 199 -15.05 -7.10 0.62
C PRO A 199 -14.13 -6.13 1.37
N GLY A 200 -12.87 -5.98 0.95
CA GLY A 200 -11.93 -5.05 1.56
C GLY A 200 -12.06 -3.60 1.10
N GLN A 201 -12.92 -3.30 0.12
CA GLN A 201 -13.16 -1.96 -0.42
C GLN A 201 -14.56 -1.41 -0.09
N VAL A 202 -15.47 -2.25 0.39
CA VAL A 202 -16.83 -1.87 0.78
C VAL A 202 -16.79 -0.81 1.88
N ARG A 203 -17.38 0.37 1.60
CA ARG A 203 -17.47 1.50 2.54
C ARG A 203 -18.86 2.15 2.54
N PHE A 204 -19.93 1.34 2.57
CA PHE A 204 -21.31 1.83 2.48
C PHE A 204 -21.65 2.91 3.51
N LYS A 205 -21.23 2.76 4.77
CA LYS A 205 -21.46 3.78 5.80
C LYS A 205 -20.83 5.14 5.45
N LEU A 206 -19.65 5.13 4.83
CA LEU A 206 -19.02 6.37 4.36
C LEU A 206 -19.75 6.94 3.15
N ALA A 207 -20.15 6.08 2.20
CA ALA A 207 -20.92 6.50 1.03
C ALA A 207 -22.24 7.15 1.44
N GLU A 208 -22.97 6.55 2.38
CA GLU A 208 -24.20 7.10 2.95
C GLU A 208 -23.97 8.45 3.65
N LYS A 209 -22.86 8.57 4.40
CA LYS A 209 -22.47 9.86 4.99
C LYS A 209 -22.23 10.92 3.91
N ILE A 210 -21.46 10.60 2.88
CA ILE A 210 -21.17 11.52 1.77
C ILE A 210 -22.47 11.91 1.04
N PHE A 211 -23.39 10.97 0.82
CA PHE A 211 -24.70 11.22 0.24
C PHE A 211 -25.50 12.24 1.05
N LYS A 212 -25.55 12.05 2.38
CA LYS A 212 -26.23 12.97 3.31
C LYS A 212 -25.57 14.35 3.33
N ASP A 213 -24.25 14.41 3.29
CA ASP A 213 -23.50 15.67 3.28
C ASP A 213 -23.75 16.47 1.98
N LEU A 214 -23.77 15.80 0.82
CA LEU A 214 -24.09 16.43 -0.47
C LEU A 214 -25.53 16.97 -0.50
N LYS A 215 -26.51 16.18 -0.04
CA LYS A 215 -27.91 16.62 0.05
C LYS A 215 -28.07 17.83 0.96
N ARG A 216 -27.39 17.86 2.10
CA ARG A 216 -27.40 18.99 3.03
C ARG A 216 -26.80 20.26 2.42
N ALA A 217 -25.81 20.10 1.53
CA ALA A 217 -25.23 21.19 0.77
C ALA A 217 -26.06 21.63 -0.45
N GLY A 218 -27.31 21.15 -0.58
CA GLY A 218 -28.22 21.49 -1.68
C GLY A 218 -27.91 20.80 -3.01
N LYS A 219 -27.00 19.80 -3.02
CA LYS A 219 -26.61 19.08 -4.23
C LYS A 219 -27.48 17.85 -4.48
N VAL A 220 -27.62 17.45 -5.74
CA VAL A 220 -28.22 16.17 -6.11
C VAL A 220 -27.17 15.09 -6.00
N ALA A 221 -27.43 14.06 -5.19
CA ALA A 221 -26.56 12.91 -5.02
C ALA A 221 -27.26 11.63 -5.46
N HIS A 222 -26.51 10.75 -6.12
CA HIS A 222 -26.89 9.42 -6.60
C HIS A 222 -25.94 8.36 -6.04
#